data_AF-A0A6P0JZU0-F1
#
_entry.id   AF-A0A6P0JZU0-F1
#
_cell.length_a   1.000
_cell.length_b   1.000
_cell.length_c   1.000
_cell.angle_alpha   90.00
_cell.angle_beta   90.00
_cell.angle_gamma   90.00
#
_symmetry.space_group_name_H-M   'P 1'
#
loop_
_entity.id
_entity.type
_entity.pdbx_description
1 polymer ?
#
loop_
_entity_poly.entity_id
_entity_poly.type
_entity_poly.pdbx_seq_one_letter_code
_entity_poly.pdbx_strand_id
1 'polypeptide(L)'
;MTIQELIDHLKQYPPNTRVVIAGYQQGYNDIQKIIPVTLQLNQHHHGCNGAHRLAPPNLPYPCTTAAIFLGGYNPNCPYSTETHHAL
;
A
#
# COMPACT_ATOMS: atom_id res chain seq x y z
N MET A 1 13.86 2.66 -6.57
CA MET A 1 13.24 2.62 -7.91
C MET A 1 13.24 4.03 -8.48
N THR A 2 13.62 4.21 -9.74
CA THR A 2 13.58 5.48 -10.45
C THR A 2 12.16 5.84 -10.90
N ILE A 3 11.95 7.09 -11.33
CA ILE A 3 10.67 7.53 -11.91
C ILE A 3 10.31 6.69 -13.16
N GLN A 4 11.29 6.40 -14.01
CA GLN A 4 11.06 5.65 -15.25
C GLN A 4 10.60 4.22 -14.96
N GLU A 5 11.31 3.51 -14.07
CA GLU A 5 10.94 2.16 -13.63
C GLU A 5 9.54 2.13 -12.99
N LEU A 6 9.22 3.12 -12.16
CA LEU A 6 7.90 3.25 -11.57
C LEU A 6 6.82 3.42 -12.64
N ILE A 7 7.03 4.32 -13.60
CA ILE A 7 6.09 4.57 -14.68
C ILE A 7 5.87 3.30 -15.53
N ASP A 8 6.93 2.58 -15.87
CA ASP A 8 6.83 1.37 -16.68
C ASP A 8 6.11 0.23 -15.97
N HIS A 9 6.20 0.16 -14.64
CA HIS A 9 5.35 -0.70 -13.83
C HIS A 9 3.89 -0.22 -13.79
N LEU A 10 3.65 1.06 -13.52
CA LEU A 10 2.30 1.59 -13.34
C LEU A 10 1.48 1.58 -14.65
N LYS A 11 2.13 1.73 -15.80
CA LYS A 11 1.50 1.66 -17.14
C LYS A 11 0.86 0.30 -17.45
N GLN A 12 1.21 -0.75 -16.71
CA GLN A 12 0.62 -2.08 -16.89
C GLN A 12 -0.79 -2.19 -16.28
N TYR A 13 -1.19 -1.23 -15.45
CA TYR A 13 -2.50 -1.19 -14.80
C TYR A 13 -3.46 -0.22 -15.53
N PRO A 14 -4.79 -0.39 -15.39
CA PRO A 14 -5.76 0.57 -15.92
C PRO A 14 -5.49 1.99 -15.40
N PRO A 15 -5.61 3.04 -16.23
CA PRO A 15 -5.23 4.41 -15.86
C PRO A 15 -6.04 4.99 -14.70
N ASN A 16 -7.24 4.45 -14.45
CA ASN A 16 -8.11 4.88 -13.36
C ASN A 16 -7.89 4.08 -12.05
N THR A 17 -6.86 3.22 -12.00
CA THR A 17 -6.53 2.43 -10.82
C THR A 17 -5.96 3.33 -9.73
N ARG A 18 -6.52 3.23 -8.51
CA ARG A 18 -6.03 4.00 -7.36
C ARG A 18 -4.62 3.55 -6.97
N VAL A 19 -3.78 4.49 -6.58
CA VAL A 19 -2.45 4.24 -5.99
C VAL A 19 -2.45 4.68 -4.52
N VAL A 20 -1.85 3.90 -3.63
CA VAL A 20 -1.74 4.19 -2.19
C VAL A 20 -0.34 3.93 -1.65
N ILE A 21 0.04 4.63 -0.57
CA ILE A 21 1.34 4.51 0.12
C ILE A 21 1.14 4.14 1.59
N ALA A 22 2.16 3.52 2.22
CA ALA A 22 2.13 3.23 3.66
C ALA A 22 2.22 4.51 4.52
N GLY A 23 1.57 4.47 5.70
CA GLY A 23 1.60 5.54 6.71
C GLY A 23 2.93 5.65 7.49
N TYR A 24 3.06 6.71 8.30
CA TYR A 24 4.18 7.64 8.20
C TYR A 24 5.39 7.50 9.14
N GLN A 25 5.46 6.76 10.25
CA GLN A 25 6.43 7.12 11.32
C GLN A 25 7.95 6.79 11.12
N GLN A 26 8.53 7.37 10.07
CA GLN A 26 9.73 8.21 9.98
C GLN A 26 10.85 7.63 9.10
N GLY A 27 10.85 8.07 7.84
CA GLY A 27 11.92 7.87 6.86
C GLY A 27 11.39 7.83 5.42
N TYR A 28 12.19 8.31 4.48
CA TYR A 28 11.95 8.10 3.05
C TYR A 28 12.67 6.83 2.62
N ASN A 29 11.92 5.84 2.14
CA ASN A 29 12.49 4.65 1.52
C ASN A 29 12.25 4.71 0.01
N ASP A 30 13.17 4.13 -0.74
CA ASP A 30 12.88 3.79 -2.13
C ASP A 30 11.63 2.91 -2.21
N ILE A 31 10.83 3.13 -3.26
CA ILE A 31 9.77 2.20 -3.63
C ILE A 31 10.44 0.90 -4.04
N GLN A 32 10.08 -0.19 -3.35
CA GLN A 32 10.60 -1.54 -3.57
C GLN A 32 9.48 -2.52 -3.91
N LYS A 33 8.23 -2.20 -3.57
CA LYS A 33 7.07 -3.07 -3.77
C LYS A 33 5.95 -2.32 -4.46
N ILE A 34 5.42 -2.91 -5.52
CA ILE A 34 4.21 -2.49 -6.23
C ILE A 34 3.29 -3.70 -6.23
N ILE A 35 2.23 -3.67 -5.41
CA ILE A 35 1.38 -4.84 -5.15
C ILE A 35 -0.09 -4.47 -5.32
N PRO A 36 -0.90 -5.25 -6.05
CA PRO A 36 -2.34 -5.10 -6.05
C PRO A 36 -2.93 -5.36 -4.66
N VAL A 37 -3.77 -4.45 -4.18
CA VAL A 37 -4.46 -4.58 -2.89
C VAL A 37 -5.94 -4.24 -3.04
N THR A 38 -6.75 -4.80 -2.15
CA THR A 38 -8.16 -4.47 -2.00
C THR A 38 -8.34 -3.67 -0.72
N LEU A 39 -8.99 -2.51 -0.81
CA LEU A 39 -9.15 -1.58 0.31
C LEU A 39 -10.62 -1.40 0.68
N GLN A 40 -10.86 -1.09 1.95
CA GLN A 40 -12.06 -0.44 2.43
C GLN A 40 -11.73 1.05 2.68
N LEU A 41 -12.48 1.93 2.04
CA LEU A 41 -12.22 3.37 2.10
C LEU A 41 -12.70 3.97 3.43
N ASN A 42 -12.05 5.07 3.82
CA ASN A 42 -12.44 5.97 4.91
C ASN A 42 -12.70 5.27 6.27
N GLN A 43 -11.87 4.28 6.62
CA GLN A 43 -12.05 3.49 7.85
C GLN A 43 -11.34 4.09 9.07
N HIS A 44 -10.26 4.84 8.87
CA HIS A 44 -9.47 5.40 9.97
C HIS A 44 -9.67 6.91 10.04
N HIS A 45 -9.93 7.40 11.25
CA HIS A 45 -10.10 8.83 11.54
C HIS A 45 -8.89 9.46 12.26
N HIS A 46 -7.90 8.65 12.62
CA HIS A 46 -6.72 9.10 13.37
C HIS A 46 -5.55 9.38 12.42
N GLY A 47 -4.93 10.56 12.49
CA GLY A 47 -3.98 11.05 11.47
C GLY A 47 -2.68 10.25 11.32
N CYS A 48 -2.31 9.41 12.29
CA CYS A 48 -1.17 8.50 12.16
C CYS A 48 -1.49 7.21 11.40
N ASN A 49 -2.78 6.88 11.22
CA ASN A 49 -3.26 5.75 10.44
C ASN A 49 -3.72 6.30 9.10
N GLY A 50 -3.15 5.83 7.98
CA GLY A 50 -3.64 6.22 6.65
C GLY A 50 -5.16 6.05 6.54
N ALA A 51 -5.82 6.87 5.72
CA ALA A 51 -7.29 6.99 5.66
C ALA A 51 -8.05 5.71 5.25
N HIS A 52 -7.34 4.66 4.82
CA HIS A 52 -7.92 3.42 4.29
C HIS A 52 -7.37 2.22 5.07
N ARG A 53 -8.09 1.11 4.99
CA ARG A 53 -7.68 -0.18 5.55
C ARG A 53 -7.65 -1.22 4.43
N LEU A 54 -6.79 -2.24 4.54
CA LEU A 54 -6.94 -3.46 3.74
C LEU A 54 -8.33 -4.06 3.97
N ALA A 55 -9.00 -4.43 2.90
CA ALA A 55 -10.28 -5.10 2.99
C ALA A 55 -10.07 -6.54 3.51
N PRO A 56 -10.90 -7.04 4.44
CA PRO A 56 -10.87 -8.44 4.81
C PRO A 56 -11.29 -9.33 3.62
N PRO A 57 -10.79 -10.57 3.51
CA PRO A 57 -10.96 -11.42 2.32
C PRO A 57 -12.40 -11.63 1.86
N ASN A 58 -13.36 -11.58 2.78
CA ASN A 58 -14.77 -11.88 2.53
C ASN A 58 -15.68 -10.64 2.56
N LEU A 59 -15.12 -9.42 2.44
CA LEU A 59 -15.96 -8.22 2.43
C LEU A 59 -16.68 -8.10 1.07
N PRO A 60 -18.03 -8.10 1.05
CA PRO A 60 -18.77 -8.08 -0.20
C PRO A 60 -18.63 -6.72 -0.92
N TYR A 61 -18.71 -6.77 -2.25
CA TYR A 61 -18.95 -5.58 -3.07
C TYR A 61 -20.29 -4.92 -2.67
N PRO A 62 -20.41 -3.57 -2.63
CA PRO A 62 -19.49 -2.54 -3.12
C PRO A 62 -18.55 -1.98 -2.06
N CYS A 63 -18.38 -2.64 -0.91
CA CYS A 63 -17.63 -2.11 0.23
C CYS A 63 -16.11 -2.12 0.02
N THR A 64 -15.64 -2.54 -1.15
CA THR A 64 -14.23 -2.70 -1.49
C THR A 64 -13.85 -1.99 -2.77
N THR A 65 -12.58 -1.58 -2.87
CA THR A 65 -12.01 -0.98 -4.07
C THR A 65 -10.62 -1.55 -4.31
N ALA A 66 -10.29 -1.84 -5.57
CA ALA A 66 -8.94 -2.20 -5.96
C ALA A 66 -8.01 -0.97 -5.90
N ALA A 67 -6.75 -1.19 -5.56
CA ALA A 67 -5.68 -0.20 -5.60
C ALA A 67 -4.33 -0.88 -5.82
N ILE A 68 -3.31 -0.09 -6.15
CA ILE A 68 -1.90 -0.47 -6.18
C ILE A 68 -1.22 0.14 -4.96
N PHE A 69 -0.64 -0.71 -4.13
CA PHE A 69 0.17 -0.31 -3.00
C PHE A 69 1.62 -0.10 -3.43
N LEU A 70 2.17 1.08 -3.11
CA LEU A 70 3.58 1.40 -3.23
C LEU A 70 4.22 1.34 -1.82
N GLY A 71 5.06 0.34 -1.61
CA GLY A 71 5.76 0.11 -0.35
C GLY A 71 7.27 0.30 -0.47
N GLY A 72 7.89 0.76 0.61
CA GLY A 72 9.34 0.86 0.75
C GLY A 72 9.79 0.44 2.15
N TYR A 73 10.90 -0.31 2.23
CA TYR A 73 11.49 -0.76 3.48
C TYR A 73 12.66 0.14 3.90
N ASN A 74 12.77 0.43 5.20
CA ASN A 74 13.90 1.16 5.77
C ASN A 74 14.96 0.13 6.20
N PRO A 75 16.05 -0.05 5.44
CA PRO A 75 17.08 -1.03 5.78
C PRO A 75 17.84 -0.71 7.07
N ASN A 76 17.70 0.51 7.62
CA ASN A 76 18.32 0.93 8.88
C ASN A 76 17.44 0.64 10.12
N CYS A 77 16.23 0.10 9.95
CA CYS A 77 15.39 -0.35 11.06
C CYS A 77 15.60 -1.85 11.30
N PRO A 78 16.21 -2.29 12.41
CA PRO A 78 16.58 -3.70 12.63
C PRO A 78 15.38 -4.64 12.91
N TYR A 79 14.14 -4.16 12.81
CA TYR A 79 12.93 -4.93 13.05
C TYR A 79 12.04 -4.97 11.81
N SER A 80 12.22 -5.94 10.89
CA SER A 80 11.11 -6.27 9.97
C SER A 80 11.13 -7.63 9.27
N THR A 81 12.05 -8.55 9.56
CA THR A 81 12.00 -9.86 8.89
C THR A 81 11.01 -10.84 9.53
N GLU A 82 10.48 -10.55 10.71
CA GLU A 82 9.55 -11.44 11.39
C GLU A 82 8.46 -10.62 12.08
N THR A 83 7.27 -10.52 11.48
CA THR A 83 5.92 -10.59 12.09
C THR A 83 4.88 -10.02 11.12
N HIS A 84 4.65 -10.70 10.00
CA HIS A 84 3.37 -10.64 9.30
C HIS A 84 3.00 -12.04 8.82
N HIS A 85 2.99 -13.00 9.75
CA HIS A 85 2.08 -14.13 9.64
C HIS A 85 0.77 -13.75 10.33
N ALA A 86 -0.31 -13.99 9.60
CA ALA A 86 -1.69 -14.12 10.04
C ALA A 86 -2.53 -12.84 10.28
N LEU A 87 -3.43 -12.64 9.31
CA LEU A 87 -4.85 -12.24 9.40
C LEU A 87 -5.18 -10.77 9.70
#